data_AF-A0A951ZMJ1-F1
#
_entry.id   AF-A0A951ZMJ1-F1
#
_cell.length_a   1.000
_cell.length_b   1.000
_cell.length_c   1.000
_cell.angle_alpha   90.00
_cell.angle_beta   90.00
_cell.angle_gamma   90.00
#
_symmetry.space_group_name_H-M   'P 1'
#
loop_
_entity.id
_entity.type
_entity.pdbx_description
1 polymer ?
#
loop_
_entity_poly.entity_id
_entity_poly.type
_entity_poly.pdbx_seq_one_letter_code
_entity_poly.pdbx_strand_id
1 'polypeptide(L)'
;MTLLRKYGMLLSQVQPANLEMIRQWRNKEAVRTKMQYTELITETQQKAWYNQINENQDLYFVYDSIGVVNLKDIEWETQIAEAGIFSSQSDIHASLQSIKAVLILMDFAFGALGLKSLKATIKDDNETVIHLNLALGYQLQTRGKDGFSQYGCSVESYMQSSERWHLHFKKLYKEDTVLKVQYTEDAPIAHRLTRVEGFLFLAQPFSPLQS
;
A
#
# COMPACT_ATOMS: atom_id res chain seq x y z
N MET A 1 -12.20 10.00 4.47
CA MET A 1 -11.66 8.70 4.94
C MET A 1 -11.91 7.62 3.91
N THR A 2 -10.97 6.70 3.71
CA THR A 2 -11.05 5.56 2.77
C THR A 2 -10.71 4.24 3.45
N LEU A 3 -11.45 3.17 3.13
CA LEU A 3 -11.22 1.80 3.58
C LEU A 3 -11.17 0.85 2.39
N LEU A 4 -10.22 -0.10 2.42
CA LEU A 4 -10.08 -1.15 1.41
C LEU A 4 -10.28 -2.50 2.10
N ARG A 5 -11.16 -3.35 1.56
CA ARG A 5 -11.43 -4.68 2.11
C ARG A 5 -11.34 -5.75 1.04
N LYS A 6 -10.57 -6.81 1.34
CA LYS A 6 -10.42 -8.01 0.53
C LYS A 6 -9.62 -9.05 1.32
N TYR A 7 -9.79 -10.34 1.05
CA TYR A 7 -9.08 -11.46 1.69
C TYR A 7 -9.16 -11.47 3.23
N GLY A 8 -10.31 -11.12 3.78
CA GLY A 8 -10.56 -11.00 5.21
C GLY A 8 -9.74 -9.88 5.88
N MET A 9 -9.10 -9.01 5.10
CA MET A 9 -8.24 -7.93 5.58
C MET A 9 -8.88 -6.58 5.33
N LEU A 10 -8.65 -5.65 6.25
CA LEU A 10 -9.03 -4.25 6.17
C LEU A 10 -7.77 -3.39 6.13
N LEU A 11 -7.65 -2.57 5.09
CA LEU A 11 -6.73 -1.42 5.07
C LEU A 11 -7.53 -0.17 5.40
N SER A 12 -7.14 0.55 6.46
CA SER A 12 -7.80 1.78 6.88
C SER A 12 -6.89 2.98 6.64
N GLN A 13 -7.38 4.02 5.97
CA GLN A 13 -6.60 5.24 5.76
C GLN A 13 -6.09 5.78 7.10
N VAL A 14 -4.80 6.16 7.16
CA VAL A 14 -4.17 6.69 8.38
C VAL A 14 -4.99 7.88 8.91
N GLN A 15 -5.28 7.84 10.21
CA GLN A 15 -5.97 8.89 10.96
C GLN A 15 -5.07 9.46 12.06
N PRO A 16 -5.40 10.63 12.64
CA PRO A 16 -4.61 11.23 13.72
C PRO A 16 -4.40 10.28 14.92
N ALA A 17 -5.40 9.45 15.23
CA ALA A 17 -5.32 8.45 16.29
C ALA A 17 -4.27 7.35 16.05
N ASN A 18 -3.81 7.16 14.81
CA ASN A 18 -2.78 6.17 14.48
C ASN A 18 -1.36 6.71 14.63
N LEU A 19 -1.16 8.03 14.75
CA LEU A 19 0.15 8.65 14.59
C LEU A 19 1.19 8.14 15.60
N GLU A 20 0.81 8.03 16.87
CA GLU A 20 1.75 7.57 17.91
C GLU A 20 2.14 6.10 17.69
N MET A 21 1.18 5.25 17.35
CA MET A 21 1.42 3.85 17.02
C MET A 21 2.35 3.73 15.80
N ILE A 22 2.09 4.49 14.73
CA ILE A 22 2.93 4.50 13.52
C ILE A 22 4.34 5.00 13.85
N ARG A 23 4.49 6.05 14.68
CA ARG A 23 5.79 6.56 15.10
C ARG A 23 6.61 5.50 15.83
N GLN A 24 5.99 4.80 16.78
CA GLN A 24 6.63 3.72 17.53
C GLN A 24 7.10 2.60 16.58
N TRP A 25 6.28 2.22 15.60
CA TRP A 25 6.66 1.24 14.58
C TRP A 25 7.83 1.71 13.72
N ARG A 26 7.77 2.94 13.21
CA ARG A 26 8.84 3.54 12.40
C ARG A 26 10.16 3.62 13.17
N ASN A 27 10.11 3.83 14.48
CA ASN A 27 11.29 3.92 15.35
C ASN A 27 11.86 2.56 15.79
N LYS A 28 11.15 1.44 15.57
CA LYS A 28 11.73 0.12 15.83
C LYS A 28 12.98 -0.05 14.98
N GLU A 29 14.06 -0.56 15.58
CA GLU A 29 15.34 -0.74 14.89
C GLU A 29 15.21 -1.59 13.63
N ALA A 30 14.44 -2.68 13.72
CA ALA A 30 14.15 -3.57 12.59
C ALA A 30 13.43 -2.88 11.42
N VAL A 31 12.74 -1.74 11.67
CA VAL A 31 12.09 -0.94 10.63
C VAL A 31 13.03 0.17 10.16
N ARG A 32 13.46 1.07 11.04
CA ARG A 32 14.20 2.29 10.65
C ARG A 32 15.50 1.98 9.89
N THR A 33 16.19 0.89 10.22
CA THR A 33 17.45 0.50 9.54
C THR A 33 17.25 0.03 8.10
N LYS A 34 16.00 -0.22 7.70
CA LYS A 34 15.60 -0.60 6.33
C LYS A 34 14.97 0.54 5.54
N MET A 35 14.84 1.72 6.14
CA MET A 35 14.26 2.93 5.54
C MET A 35 15.35 3.95 5.17
N GLN A 36 15.02 4.92 4.30
CA GLN A 36 15.94 6.02 3.96
C GLN A 36 16.18 6.96 5.14
N TYR A 37 15.14 7.25 5.93
CA TYR A 37 15.25 7.99 7.18
C TYR A 37 15.44 7.02 8.34
N THR A 38 16.64 7.01 8.93
CA THR A 38 17.05 6.02 9.94
C THR A 38 17.04 6.57 11.38
N GLU A 39 16.96 7.89 11.54
CA GLU A 39 16.94 8.56 12.85
C GLU A 39 15.63 8.33 13.61
N LEU A 40 15.66 8.57 14.92
CA LEU A 40 14.46 8.48 15.74
C LEU A 40 13.50 9.64 15.45
N ILE A 41 12.26 9.30 15.16
CA ILE A 41 11.17 10.22 14.87
C ILE A 41 10.52 10.66 16.18
N THR A 42 10.57 11.96 16.45
CA THR A 42 9.86 12.62 17.55
C THR A 42 8.37 12.73 17.24
N GLU A 43 7.54 12.91 18.28
CA GLU A 43 6.10 13.14 18.12
C GLU A 43 5.81 14.33 17.20
N THR A 44 6.56 15.43 17.37
CA THR A 44 6.45 16.63 16.53
C THR A 44 6.77 16.34 15.07
N GLN A 45 7.82 15.57 14.78
CA GLN A 45 8.16 15.18 13.41
C GLN A 45 7.09 14.27 12.79
N GLN A 46 6.52 13.34 13.55
CA GLN A 46 5.44 12.49 13.04
C GLN A 46 4.18 13.30 12.72
N LYS A 47 3.81 14.27 13.57
CA LYS A 47 2.70 15.20 13.30
C LYS A 47 2.98 16.08 12.09
N ALA A 48 4.20 16.59 11.97
CA ALA A 48 4.62 17.39 10.81
C ALA A 48 4.53 16.59 9.51
N TRP A 49 4.99 15.34 9.51
CA TRP A 49 4.84 14.42 8.37
C TRP A 49 3.37 14.21 8.01
N TYR A 50 2.49 13.96 8.99
CA TYR A 50 1.06 13.75 8.71
C TYR A 50 0.40 14.98 8.10
N ASN A 51 0.73 16.17 8.59
CA ASN A 51 0.19 17.43 8.07
C ASN A 51 0.69 17.78 6.65
N GLN A 52 1.74 17.11 6.16
CA GLN A 52 2.27 17.28 4.81
C GLN A 52 1.63 16.32 3.79
N ILE A 53 0.88 15.32 4.24
CA ILE A 53 0.21 14.35 3.36
C ILE A 53 -0.81 15.09 2.50
N ASN A 54 -0.63 15.04 1.18
CA ASN A 54 -1.63 15.50 0.23
C ASN A 54 -2.56 14.33 -0.09
N GLU A 55 -3.77 14.28 0.47
CA GLU A 55 -4.68 13.13 0.26
C GLU A 55 -5.10 12.89 -1.21
N ASN A 56 -4.84 13.83 -2.13
CA ASN A 56 -5.01 13.61 -3.57
C ASN A 56 -3.78 12.95 -4.24
N GLN A 57 -2.62 12.90 -3.58
CA GLN A 57 -1.37 12.33 -4.12
C GLN A 57 -0.75 11.25 -3.22
N ASP A 58 -1.13 11.22 -1.96
CA ASP A 58 -0.52 10.43 -0.90
C ASP A 58 -1.59 9.71 -0.10
N LEU A 59 -1.62 8.39 -0.24
CA LEU A 59 -2.59 7.49 0.36
C LEU A 59 -1.85 6.50 1.25
N TYR A 60 -1.96 6.70 2.56
CA TYR A 60 -1.39 5.81 3.57
C TYR A 60 -2.48 5.00 4.25
N PHE A 61 -2.27 3.69 4.38
CA PHE A 61 -3.23 2.79 5.04
C PHE A 61 -2.54 1.93 6.10
N VAL A 62 -3.17 1.82 7.27
CA VAL A 62 -2.82 0.84 8.30
C VAL A 62 -3.47 -0.50 7.96
N TYR A 63 -2.74 -1.60 8.13
CA TYR A 63 -3.24 -2.96 7.96
C TYR A 63 -3.00 -3.83 9.19
N ASP A 64 -4.02 -4.59 9.59
CA ASP A 64 -4.05 -5.56 10.69
C ASP A 64 -3.37 -5.09 12.01
N SER A 65 -3.30 -3.77 12.24
CA SER A 65 -2.56 -3.16 13.36
C SER A 65 -1.11 -3.61 13.47
N ILE A 66 -0.47 -3.98 12.36
CA ILE A 66 0.93 -4.45 12.34
C ILE A 66 1.84 -3.62 11.44
N GLY A 67 1.29 -2.82 10.52
CA GLY A 67 2.11 -2.02 9.60
C GLY A 67 1.34 -1.01 8.77
N VAL A 68 2.05 -0.39 7.84
CA VAL A 68 1.51 0.60 6.90
C VAL A 68 1.90 0.25 5.47
N VAL A 69 0.94 0.34 4.57
CA VAL A 69 1.16 0.35 3.11
C VAL A 69 0.79 1.72 2.56
N ASN A 70 1.42 2.14 1.46
CA ASN A 70 1.13 3.44 0.86
C ASN A 70 1.30 3.49 -0.65
N LEU A 71 0.59 4.43 -1.26
CA LEU A 71 0.86 4.99 -2.56
C LEU A 71 1.15 6.47 -2.33
N LYS A 72 2.35 6.94 -2.65
CA LYS A 72 2.72 8.35 -2.53
C LYS A 72 3.17 8.90 -3.88
N ASP A 73 3.24 10.22 -3.96
CA ASP A 73 3.68 10.90 -5.18
C ASP A 73 2.84 10.43 -6.39
N ILE A 74 1.51 10.38 -6.27
CA ILE A 74 0.67 10.00 -7.39
C ILE A 74 0.68 11.12 -8.44
N GLU A 75 1.21 10.81 -9.61
CA GLU A 75 1.19 11.63 -10.81
C GLU A 75 0.01 11.23 -11.70
N TRP A 76 -1.11 11.97 -11.62
CA TRP A 76 -2.34 11.63 -12.34
C TRP A 76 -2.24 11.72 -13.87
N GLU A 77 -1.36 12.58 -14.41
CA GLU A 77 -1.17 12.74 -15.86
C GLU A 77 -0.41 11.54 -16.47
N THR A 78 0.67 11.11 -15.82
CA THR A 78 1.46 9.95 -16.25
C THR A 78 0.89 8.63 -15.74
N GLN A 79 0.00 8.69 -14.75
CA GLN A 79 -0.63 7.56 -14.07
C GLN A 79 0.41 6.68 -13.36
N ILE A 80 1.34 7.31 -12.65
CA ILE A 80 2.44 6.67 -11.92
C ILE A 80 2.36 7.04 -10.44
N ALA A 81 2.78 6.15 -9.56
CA ALA A 81 2.97 6.43 -8.13
C ALA A 81 4.13 5.61 -7.57
N GLU A 82 4.61 5.97 -6.37
CA GLU A 82 5.52 5.13 -5.60
C GLU A 82 4.75 4.33 -4.55
N ALA A 83 4.94 3.01 -4.53
CA ALA A 83 4.34 2.11 -3.56
C ALA A 83 5.34 1.75 -2.46
N GLY A 84 4.86 1.72 -1.22
CA GLY A 84 5.68 1.39 -0.06
C GLY A 84 4.96 0.50 0.95
N ILE A 85 5.73 -0.26 1.70
CA ILE A 85 5.26 -1.06 2.84
C ILE A 85 6.32 -1.11 3.94
N PHE A 86 5.86 -1.08 5.19
CA PHE A 86 6.65 -1.61 6.31
C PHE A 86 5.75 -2.35 7.30
N SER A 87 6.37 -3.24 8.07
CA SER A 87 5.74 -4.03 9.13
C SER A 87 6.52 -3.85 10.42
N SER A 88 5.83 -3.72 11.53
CA SER A 88 6.43 -3.61 12.86
C SER A 88 6.76 -4.97 13.50
N GLN A 89 6.42 -6.06 12.80
CA GLN A 89 6.59 -7.45 13.17
C GLN A 89 7.19 -8.21 11.97
N SER A 90 7.93 -9.29 12.24
CA SER A 90 8.71 -10.01 11.23
C SER A 90 8.52 -11.53 11.29
N ASP A 91 7.43 -12.01 11.91
CA ASP A 91 7.11 -13.43 11.91
C ASP A 91 6.42 -13.87 10.59
N ILE A 92 6.18 -15.17 10.46
CA ILE A 92 5.56 -15.75 9.26
C ILE A 92 4.12 -15.27 9.07
N HIS A 93 3.39 -14.98 10.15
CA HIS A 93 2.04 -14.48 10.07
C HIS A 93 2.02 -13.05 9.53
N ALA A 94 2.89 -12.20 10.07
CA ALA A 94 3.10 -10.83 9.61
C ALA A 94 3.52 -10.81 8.13
N SER A 95 4.37 -11.75 7.69
CA SER A 95 4.78 -11.86 6.28
C SER A 95 3.59 -12.14 5.35
N LEU A 96 2.70 -13.07 5.72
CA LEU A 96 1.50 -13.35 4.93
C LEU A 96 0.51 -12.18 4.93
N GLN A 97 0.39 -11.47 6.05
CA GLN A 97 -0.42 -10.24 6.13
C GLN A 97 0.14 -9.14 5.23
N SER A 98 1.46 -8.94 5.21
CA SER A 98 2.11 -7.98 4.32
C SER A 98 1.86 -8.30 2.85
N ILE A 99 1.92 -9.58 2.44
CA ILE A 99 1.58 -9.99 1.07
C ILE A 99 0.14 -9.60 0.73
N LYS A 100 -0.82 -9.92 1.62
CA LYS A 100 -2.23 -9.52 1.42
C LYS A 100 -2.36 -8.00 1.30
N ALA A 101 -1.72 -7.24 2.18
CA ALA A 101 -1.82 -5.79 2.20
C ALA A 101 -1.29 -5.16 0.89
N VAL A 102 -0.14 -5.64 0.38
CA VAL A 102 0.40 -5.15 -0.89
C VAL A 102 -0.49 -5.55 -2.07
N LEU A 103 -1.03 -6.77 -2.12
CA LEU A 103 -1.96 -7.16 -3.19
C LEU A 103 -3.21 -6.27 -3.20
N ILE A 104 -3.79 -5.99 -2.04
CA ILE A 104 -4.96 -5.12 -1.93
C ILE A 104 -4.61 -3.69 -2.38
N LEU A 105 -3.44 -3.19 -1.99
CA LEU A 105 -2.97 -1.87 -2.42
C LEU A 105 -2.75 -1.81 -3.94
N MET A 106 -2.13 -2.82 -4.54
CA MET A 106 -1.85 -2.87 -5.97
C MET A 106 -3.11 -3.07 -6.81
N ASP A 107 -4.06 -3.90 -6.34
CA ASP A 107 -5.40 -4.01 -6.93
C ASP A 107 -6.15 -2.68 -6.90
N PHE A 108 -5.99 -1.93 -5.82
CA PHE A 108 -6.56 -0.60 -5.70
C PHE A 108 -5.87 0.38 -6.66
N ALA A 109 -4.54 0.41 -6.69
CA ALA A 109 -3.74 1.27 -7.58
C ALA A 109 -4.08 1.06 -9.06
N PHE A 110 -4.01 -0.18 -9.53
CA PHE A 110 -4.22 -0.50 -10.94
C PHE A 110 -5.70 -0.59 -11.30
N GLY A 111 -6.52 -1.21 -10.44
CA GLY A 111 -7.91 -1.51 -10.75
C GLY A 111 -8.88 -0.38 -10.47
N ALA A 112 -8.71 0.31 -9.33
CA ALA A 112 -9.64 1.35 -8.90
C ALA A 112 -9.14 2.77 -9.23
N LEU A 113 -7.82 3.02 -9.20
CA LEU A 113 -7.25 4.33 -9.55
C LEU A 113 -6.81 4.43 -11.01
N GLY A 114 -6.74 3.32 -11.74
CA GLY A 114 -6.33 3.31 -13.13
C GLY A 114 -4.88 3.74 -13.35
N LEU A 115 -4.02 3.53 -12.36
CA LEU A 115 -2.58 3.74 -12.54
C LEU A 115 -2.02 2.76 -13.58
N LYS A 116 -0.98 3.17 -14.29
CA LYS A 116 -0.31 2.37 -15.32
C LYS A 116 0.98 1.71 -14.82
N SER A 117 1.63 2.33 -13.85
CA SER A 117 2.90 1.86 -13.31
C SER A 117 3.08 2.25 -11.85
N LEU A 118 3.75 1.40 -11.10
CA LEU A 118 4.20 1.66 -9.74
C LEU A 118 5.72 1.60 -9.67
N LYS A 119 6.30 2.50 -8.87
CA LYS A 119 7.73 2.51 -8.52
C LYS A 119 7.91 2.05 -7.07
N ALA A 120 9.10 1.56 -6.74
CA ALA A 120 9.50 1.31 -5.36
C ALA A 120 10.99 1.58 -5.18
N THR A 121 11.33 2.30 -4.11
CA THR A 121 12.72 2.48 -3.66
C THR A 121 13.04 1.45 -2.57
N ILE A 122 13.99 0.55 -2.82
CA ILE A 122 14.27 -0.58 -1.91
C ILE A 122 15.75 -0.59 -1.54
N LYS A 123 16.06 -0.74 -0.25
CA LYS A 123 17.44 -0.90 0.24
C LYS A 123 18.04 -2.20 -0.32
N ASP A 124 19.27 -2.13 -0.84
CA ASP A 124 19.89 -3.21 -1.62
C ASP A 124 20.10 -4.52 -0.83
N ASP A 125 20.22 -4.43 0.50
CA ASP A 125 20.38 -5.59 1.40
C ASP A 125 19.05 -6.08 2.02
N ASN A 126 17.91 -5.56 1.56
CA ASN A 126 16.59 -5.97 2.04
C ASN A 126 16.02 -7.08 1.16
N GLU A 127 16.68 -8.25 1.16
CA GLU A 127 16.33 -9.40 0.32
C GLU A 127 14.86 -9.82 0.46
N THR A 128 14.29 -9.71 1.67
CA THR A 128 12.88 -10.04 1.92
C THR A 128 11.95 -9.15 1.10
N VAL A 129 12.16 -7.83 1.12
CA VAL A 129 11.34 -6.87 0.36
C VAL A 129 11.63 -6.97 -1.13
N ILE A 130 12.88 -7.24 -1.53
CA ILE A 130 13.23 -7.49 -2.93
C ILE A 130 12.46 -8.71 -3.46
N HIS A 131 12.53 -9.85 -2.79
CA HIS A 131 11.83 -11.07 -3.22
C HIS A 131 10.31 -10.88 -3.26
N LEU A 132 9.73 -10.18 -2.29
CA LEU A 132 8.31 -9.83 -2.30
C LEU A 132 7.94 -9.03 -3.55
N ASN A 133 8.68 -7.95 -3.83
CA ASN A 133 8.39 -7.09 -4.98
C ASN A 133 8.56 -7.84 -6.31
N LEU A 134 9.64 -8.62 -6.47
CA LEU A 134 9.84 -9.45 -7.66
C LEU A 134 8.69 -10.46 -7.84
N ALA A 135 8.22 -11.09 -6.75
CA ALA A 135 7.10 -12.02 -6.78
C ALA A 135 5.74 -11.37 -7.14
N LEU A 136 5.66 -10.03 -7.09
CA LEU A 136 4.50 -9.21 -7.46
C LEU A 136 4.68 -8.52 -8.83
N GLY A 137 5.76 -8.84 -9.56
CA GLY A 137 5.98 -8.34 -10.91
C GLY A 137 6.77 -7.04 -11.00
N TYR A 138 7.39 -6.58 -9.90
CA TYR A 138 8.39 -5.53 -9.98
C TYR A 138 9.66 -6.03 -10.64
N GLN A 139 10.37 -5.14 -11.31
CA GLN A 139 11.66 -5.38 -11.94
C GLN A 139 12.61 -4.26 -11.60
N LEU A 140 13.89 -4.60 -11.37
CA LEU A 140 14.95 -3.61 -11.14
C LEU A 140 15.07 -2.69 -12.36
N GLN A 141 14.91 -1.39 -12.15
CA GLN A 141 15.03 -0.36 -13.19
C GLN A 141 16.39 0.32 -13.14
N THR A 142 16.84 0.69 -11.94
CA THR A 142 18.08 1.43 -11.75
C THR A 142 18.70 1.07 -10.41
N ARG A 143 20.00 0.76 -10.40
CA ARG A 143 20.77 0.62 -9.17
C ARG A 143 21.21 2.00 -8.70
N GLY A 144 20.90 2.36 -7.46
CA GLY A 144 21.42 3.58 -6.86
C GLY A 144 22.86 3.38 -6.38
N LYS A 145 23.48 4.50 -6.01
CA LYS A 145 24.84 4.52 -5.43
C LYS A 145 24.83 4.70 -3.91
N ASP A 146 23.66 4.94 -3.34
CA ASP A 146 23.38 5.23 -1.94
C ASP A 146 22.89 3.98 -1.17
N GLY A 147 22.99 2.79 -1.77
CA GLY A 147 22.52 1.53 -1.19
C GLY A 147 21.01 1.31 -1.33
N PHE A 148 20.34 2.07 -2.20
CA PHE A 148 18.95 1.88 -2.58
C PHE A 148 18.82 1.73 -4.10
N SER A 149 17.94 0.84 -4.53
CA SER A 149 17.64 0.61 -5.95
C SER A 149 16.18 0.93 -6.26
N GLN A 150 15.94 1.37 -7.49
CA GLN A 150 14.63 1.68 -8.02
C GLN A 150 14.06 0.47 -8.76
N TYR A 151 12.83 0.11 -8.44
CA TYR A 151 12.07 -0.97 -9.05
C TYR A 151 10.80 -0.40 -9.68
N GLY A 152 10.32 -1.03 -10.75
CA GLY A 152 9.12 -0.64 -11.48
C GLY A 152 8.23 -1.83 -11.77
N CYS A 153 6.92 -1.63 -11.73
CA CYS A 153 5.91 -2.65 -11.98
C CYS A 153 4.80 -2.05 -12.86
N SER A 154 4.53 -2.68 -14.01
CA SER A 154 3.40 -2.30 -14.86
C SER A 154 2.15 -3.10 -14.48
N VAL A 155 0.98 -2.64 -14.93
CA VAL A 155 -0.27 -3.40 -14.79
C VAL A 155 -0.11 -4.82 -15.36
N GLU A 156 0.54 -4.95 -16.51
CA GLU A 156 0.76 -6.24 -17.17
C GLU A 156 1.67 -7.16 -16.35
N SER A 157 2.82 -6.65 -15.88
CA SER A 157 3.76 -7.48 -15.10
C SER A 157 3.17 -7.88 -13.76
N TYR A 158 2.37 -7.01 -13.15
CA TYR A 158 1.59 -7.31 -11.96
C TYR A 158 0.62 -8.45 -12.23
N MET A 159 -0.29 -8.29 -13.21
CA MET A 159 -1.34 -9.28 -13.51
C MET A 159 -0.77 -10.67 -13.78
N GLN A 160 0.33 -10.75 -14.53
CA GLN A 160 1.02 -12.02 -14.81
C GLN A 160 1.63 -12.65 -13.54
N SER A 161 2.24 -11.84 -12.67
CA SER A 161 2.98 -12.34 -11.50
C SER A 161 2.11 -12.61 -10.29
N SER A 162 1.03 -11.84 -10.12
CA SER A 162 0.12 -11.89 -8.97
C SER A 162 -0.98 -12.95 -9.11
N GLU A 163 -1.21 -13.49 -10.32
CA GLU A 163 -2.28 -14.46 -10.58
C GLU A 163 -2.27 -15.63 -9.58
N ARG A 164 -1.10 -16.23 -9.35
CA ARG A 164 -0.96 -17.35 -8.39
C ARG A 164 -1.40 -16.97 -6.98
N TRP A 165 -1.14 -15.74 -6.55
CA TRP A 165 -1.53 -15.24 -5.24
C TRP A 165 -3.03 -15.00 -5.17
N HIS A 166 -3.61 -14.39 -6.21
CA HIS A 166 -5.06 -14.21 -6.30
C HIS A 166 -5.80 -15.55 -6.30
N LEU A 167 -5.31 -16.55 -7.04
CA LEU A 167 -5.87 -17.91 -7.05
C LEU A 167 -5.73 -18.59 -5.68
N HIS A 168 -4.58 -18.44 -5.02
CA HIS A 168 -4.35 -18.99 -3.68
C HIS A 168 -5.34 -18.40 -2.67
N PHE A 169 -5.45 -17.06 -2.59
CA PHE A 169 -6.35 -16.41 -1.65
C PHE A 169 -7.82 -16.58 -2.01
N LYS A 170 -8.16 -16.75 -3.30
CA LYS A 170 -9.53 -17.12 -3.70
C LYS A 170 -9.97 -18.46 -3.13
N LYS A 171 -9.08 -19.45 -3.05
CA LYS A 171 -9.41 -20.74 -2.43
C LYS A 171 -9.65 -20.62 -0.92
N LEU A 172 -8.93 -19.73 -0.24
CA LEU A 172 -9.00 -19.55 1.21
C LEU A 172 -10.19 -18.68 1.66
N TYR A 173 -10.49 -17.61 0.91
CA TYR A 173 -11.43 -16.57 1.34
C TYR A 173 -12.75 -16.52 0.54
N LYS A 174 -12.93 -17.43 -0.43
CA LYS A 174 -14.17 -17.59 -1.23
C LYS A 174 -14.65 -16.27 -1.85
N GLU A 175 -15.79 -15.75 -1.40
CA GLU A 175 -16.46 -14.56 -1.95
C GLU A 175 -15.78 -13.23 -1.55
N ASP A 176 -14.88 -13.23 -0.56
CA ASP A 176 -14.17 -12.02 -0.14
C ASP A 176 -12.93 -11.72 -1.01
N THR A 177 -13.05 -11.95 -2.32
CA THR A 177 -11.98 -11.75 -3.32
C THR A 177 -12.18 -10.50 -4.17
N VAL A 178 -13.37 -9.90 -4.10
CA VAL A 178 -13.68 -8.63 -4.77
C VAL A 178 -13.17 -7.50 -3.88
N LEU A 179 -12.40 -6.57 -4.46
CA LEU A 179 -11.92 -5.41 -3.70
C LEU A 179 -13.10 -4.49 -3.37
N LYS A 180 -13.38 -4.26 -2.10
CA LYS A 180 -14.40 -3.31 -1.66
C LYS A 180 -13.72 -2.03 -1.21
N VAL A 181 -14.06 -0.92 -1.85
CA VAL A 181 -13.60 0.43 -1.53
C VAL A 181 -14.76 1.18 -0.88
N GLN A 182 -14.59 1.56 0.39
CA GLN A 182 -15.53 2.43 1.09
C GLN A 182 -14.88 3.79 1.34
N TYR A 183 -15.60 4.89 1.13
CA TYR A 183 -15.03 6.23 1.26
C TYR A 183 -16.05 7.24 1.78
N THR A 184 -15.60 8.34 2.37
CA THR A 184 -16.47 9.51 2.63
C THR A 184 -16.72 10.24 1.32
N GLU A 185 -17.93 10.77 1.10
CA GLU A 185 -18.29 11.40 -0.18
C GLU A 185 -17.37 12.54 -0.59
N ASP A 186 -16.83 13.26 0.39
CA ASP A 186 -15.89 14.36 0.25
C ASP A 186 -14.43 13.92 0.14
N ALA A 187 -14.13 12.62 0.21
CA ALA A 187 -12.76 12.13 0.12
C ALA A 187 -12.18 12.47 -1.27
N PRO A 188 -10.98 13.09 -1.36
CA PRO A 188 -10.38 13.44 -2.65
C PRO A 188 -10.29 12.27 -3.64
N ILE A 189 -10.13 11.07 -3.12
CA ILE A 189 -10.05 9.83 -3.91
C ILE A 189 -11.36 9.46 -4.60
N ALA A 190 -12.51 9.90 -4.10
CA ALA A 190 -13.83 9.56 -4.64
C ALA A 190 -13.96 9.98 -6.12
N HIS A 191 -13.40 11.13 -6.48
CA HIS A 191 -13.37 11.65 -7.85
C HIS A 191 -12.33 10.99 -8.77
N ARG A 192 -11.47 10.11 -8.21
CA ARG A 192 -10.40 9.41 -8.94
C ARG A 192 -10.71 7.94 -9.19
N LEU A 193 -11.81 7.41 -8.64
CA LEU A 193 -12.18 6.02 -8.86
C LEU A 193 -12.62 5.82 -10.32
N THR A 194 -12.00 4.83 -10.96
CA THR A 194 -12.24 4.45 -12.37
C THR A 194 -12.53 2.98 -12.46
N ARG A 195 -13.20 2.54 -13.53
CA ARG A 195 -13.44 1.11 -13.79
C ARG A 195 -12.45 0.60 -14.83
N VAL A 196 -11.47 -0.19 -14.38
CA VAL A 196 -10.50 -0.84 -15.27
C VAL A 196 -10.92 -2.29 -15.53
N GLU A 197 -10.91 -2.69 -16.81
CA GLU A 197 -11.20 -4.07 -17.20
C GLU A 197 -10.16 -5.05 -16.62
N GLY A 198 -10.59 -6.26 -16.25
CA GLY A 198 -9.74 -7.26 -15.60
C GLY A 198 -9.63 -7.11 -14.08
N PHE A 199 -10.05 -5.98 -13.52
CA PHE A 199 -10.11 -5.76 -12.07
C PHE A 199 -11.56 -5.81 -11.58
N LEU A 200 -11.81 -6.62 -10.55
CA LEU A 200 -13.11 -6.70 -9.88
C LEU A 200 -13.06 -5.91 -8.57
N PHE A 201 -13.69 -4.73 -8.56
CA PHE A 201 -13.89 -3.95 -7.36
C PHE A 201 -15.32 -3.38 -7.27
N LEU A 202 -15.74 -3.12 -6.04
CA LEU A 202 -16.99 -2.44 -5.68
C LEU A 202 -16.63 -1.19 -4.89
N ALA A 203 -17.09 -0.04 -5.36
CA ALA A 203 -16.83 1.24 -4.72
C ALA A 203 -18.16 1.86 -4.27
N GLN A 204 -18.25 2.24 -3.00
CA GLN A 204 -19.45 2.90 -2.46
C GLN A 204 -19.09 3.89 -1.35
N PRO A 205 -19.80 5.03 -1.25
CA PRO A 205 -19.63 5.91 -0.10
C PRO A 205 -20.07 5.21 1.20
N PHE A 206 -19.65 5.72 2.34
CA PHE A 206 -20.25 5.32 3.62
C PHE A 206 -21.73 5.61 3.58
N SER A 207 -22.55 4.65 3.99
CA SER A 207 -23.94 4.93 4.28
C SER A 207 -23.99 6.07 5.29
N PRO A 208 -24.82 7.12 5.07
CA PRO A 208 -25.15 8.02 6.15
C PRO A 208 -25.65 7.14 7.28
N LEU A 209 -25.05 7.27 8.47
CA LEU A 209 -25.56 6.60 9.67
C LEU A 209 -27.08 6.79 9.66
N GLN A 210 -27.84 5.69 9.57
CA GLN A 210 -29.24 5.76 9.91
C GLN A 210 -29.26 6.22 11.37
N SER A 211 -29.72 7.45 11.54
CA SER A 211 -29.85 8.19 12.81
C SER A 211 -30.47 7.34 13.91
#